data_AF-U9T182-F1
#
_entry.id   AF-U9T182-F1
#
_cell.length_a   1.000
_cell.length_b   1.000
_cell.length_c   1.000
_cell.angle_alpha   90.00
_cell.angle_beta   90.00
_cell.angle_gamma   90.00
#
_symmetry.space_group_name_H-M   'P 1'
#
loop_
_entity.id
_entity.type
_entity.pdbx_description
1 polymer ?
#
loop_
_entity_poly.entity_id
_entity_poly.type
_entity_poly.pdbx_seq_one_letter_code
_entity_poly.pdbx_strand_id
1 'polypeptide(L)'
;MQSFDVLNINEIREYLRDPIEYMNKIFNSSLSVYIKSLVNSKLCEIDNYYKNTIEGLTNAVSKLSSLFDPSKEYEQLQLSSLFNDLPVDFSKILKDVNNLLGSVTIKKPVDFCDLLHKSLKNIQNIWTDNEKSESKEKMFMYLEAKLVYWNKIGCSARCPLCSSKCELPDDGHTKHQVSKHLLSAFSGFRDVKTRFPTLIICTEDKSYNSKWGCDKDSIYLPLTEFLSKYHPSWLPFPRSEPSDEHIKKMRAIWWKLKDELCEEYSMIDNTDPLWKFKYGNLISE
;
A
#
# COMPACT_ATOMS: atom_id res chain seq x y z
N MET A 1 -3.26 -7.55 4.19
CA MET A 1 -4.47 -6.75 4.41
C MET A 1 -5.24 -7.46 5.50
N GLN A 2 -5.28 -6.90 6.72
CA GLN A 2 -6.12 -7.46 7.79
C GLN A 2 -7.55 -7.33 7.31
N SER A 3 -8.16 -8.47 7.02
CA SER A 3 -9.54 -8.57 6.61
C SER A 3 -10.35 -8.93 7.84
N PHE A 4 -11.66 -8.66 7.83
CA PHE A 4 -12.63 -9.20 8.78
C PHE A 4 -12.68 -10.75 8.87
N ASP A 5 -11.72 -11.46 8.29
CA ASP A 5 -11.70 -12.92 8.33
C ASP A 5 -11.29 -13.45 9.70
N VAL A 6 -10.53 -12.67 10.47
CA VAL A 6 -10.40 -12.86 11.92
C VAL A 6 -11.57 -12.10 12.56
N LEU A 7 -12.46 -12.81 13.26
CA LEU A 7 -13.60 -12.23 13.98
C LEU A 7 -13.11 -11.47 15.23
N ASN A 8 -12.40 -10.35 15.02
CA ASN A 8 -12.02 -9.44 16.10
C ASN A 8 -13.15 -8.44 16.33
N ILE A 9 -13.90 -8.63 17.41
CA ILE A 9 -15.09 -7.84 17.71
C ILE A 9 -14.78 -6.35 17.93
N ASN A 10 -13.59 -6.02 18.43
CA ASN A 10 -13.18 -4.63 18.66
C ASN A 10 -12.85 -3.92 17.35
N GLU A 11 -12.19 -4.60 16.42
CA GLU A 11 -11.97 -4.06 15.07
C GLU A 11 -13.31 -3.87 14.33
N ILE A 12 -14.27 -4.78 14.53
CA ILE A 12 -15.62 -4.63 13.98
C ILE A 12 -16.32 -3.40 14.56
N ARG A 13 -16.26 -3.19 15.88
CA ARG A 13 -16.81 -1.99 16.52
C ARG A 13 -16.21 -0.71 15.97
N GLU A 14 -14.88 -0.67 15.81
CA GLU A 14 -14.20 0.48 15.20
C GLU A 14 -14.72 0.77 13.78
N TYR A 15 -14.86 -0.28 12.95
CA TYR A 15 -15.42 -0.13 11.61
C TYR A 15 -16.87 0.33 11.62
N LEU A 16 -17.73 -0.25 12.46
CA LEU A 16 -19.15 0.11 12.50
C LEU A 16 -19.36 1.57 12.92
N ARG A 17 -18.52 2.08 13.83
CA ARG A 17 -18.55 3.47 14.30
C ARG A 17 -18.12 4.45 13.21
N ASP A 18 -16.97 4.21 12.59
CA ASP A 18 -16.49 5.03 11.47
C ASP A 18 -15.76 4.17 10.41
N PRO A 19 -16.49 3.71 9.38
CA PRO A 19 -15.91 2.92 8.31
C PRO A 19 -14.82 3.66 7.52
N ILE A 20 -14.90 4.99 7.46
CA ILE A 20 -13.95 5.81 6.70
C ILE A 20 -12.65 5.88 7.48
N GLU A 21 -12.71 6.26 8.75
CA GLU A 21 -11.54 6.35 9.64
C GLU A 21 -10.86 4.98 9.81
N TYR A 22 -11.63 3.90 10.01
CA TYR A 22 -11.07 2.56 10.13
C TYR A 22 -10.34 2.12 8.85
N MET A 23 -10.94 2.31 7.68
CA MET A 23 -10.28 1.97 6.41
C MET A 23 -9.04 2.84 6.17
N ASN A 24 -9.08 4.12 6.57
CA ASN A 24 -7.91 4.99 6.52
C ASN A 24 -6.80 4.48 7.45
N LYS A 25 -7.13 4.02 8.67
CA LYS A 25 -6.18 3.44 9.64
C LYS A 25 -5.51 2.19 9.08
N ILE A 26 -6.27 1.24 8.50
CA ILE A 26 -5.72 0.03 7.87
C ILE A 26 -4.84 0.38 6.66
N PHE A 27 -5.31 1.32 5.84
CA PHE A 27 -4.58 1.70 4.65
C PHE A 27 -3.25 2.37 5.02
N ASN A 28 -3.28 3.32 5.95
CA ASN A 28 -2.08 4.02 6.43
C ASN A 28 -1.09 3.08 7.11
N SER A 29 -1.57 2.09 7.87
CA SER A 29 -0.68 1.08 8.46
C SER A 29 -0.01 0.23 7.38
N SER A 30 -0.76 -0.23 6.38
CA SER A 30 -0.22 -1.01 5.25
C SER A 30 0.74 -0.18 4.39
N LEU A 31 0.40 1.09 4.15
CA LEU A 31 1.22 2.05 3.42
C LEU A 31 2.55 2.32 4.14
N SER A 32 2.53 2.52 5.45
CA SER A 32 3.74 2.77 6.24
C SER A 32 4.74 1.61 6.11
N VAL A 33 4.25 0.36 6.12
CA VAL A 33 5.05 -0.85 5.93
C VAL A 33 5.63 -0.89 4.50
N TYR A 34 4.80 -0.59 3.50
CA TYR A 34 5.23 -0.54 2.10
C TYR A 34 6.32 0.51 1.87
N ILE A 35 6.10 1.76 2.32
CA ILE A 35 7.07 2.86 2.18
C ILE A 35 8.39 2.46 2.84
N LYS A 36 8.34 1.93 4.07
CA LYS A 36 9.53 1.48 4.79
C LYS A 36 10.28 0.39 4.02
N SER A 37 9.58 -0.57 3.44
CA SER A 37 10.18 -1.63 2.62
C SER A 37 10.82 -1.07 1.35
N LEU A 38 10.12 -0.19 0.63
CA LEU A 38 10.61 0.42 -0.61
C LEU A 38 11.84 1.30 -0.38
N VAL A 39 11.82 2.16 0.64
CA VAL A 39 12.96 3.02 1.00
C VAL A 39 14.17 2.18 1.34
N ASN A 40 14.01 1.15 2.19
CA ASN A 40 15.11 0.27 2.55
C ASN A 40 15.66 -0.48 1.32
N SER A 41 14.79 -0.96 0.42
CA SER A 41 15.23 -1.61 -0.82
C SER A 41 16.06 -0.66 -1.69
N LYS A 42 15.61 0.58 -1.87
CA LYS A 42 16.32 1.57 -2.68
C LYS A 42 17.64 2.01 -2.06
N LEU A 43 17.70 2.16 -0.74
CA LEU A 43 18.96 2.41 -0.04
C LEU A 43 19.94 1.25 -0.20
N CYS A 44 19.48 -0.01 -0.13
CA CYS A 44 20.32 -1.17 -0.41
C CYS A 44 20.86 -1.19 -1.85
N GLU A 45 20.03 -0.84 -2.84
CA GLU A 45 20.48 -0.71 -4.23
C GLU A 45 21.58 0.35 -4.37
N ILE A 46 21.40 1.52 -3.75
CA ILE A 46 22.39 2.61 -3.76
C ILE A 46 23.67 2.18 -3.04
N ASP A 47 23.57 1.56 -1.86
CA ASP A 47 24.71 1.04 -1.10
C ASP A 47 25.53 0.04 -1.92
N ASN A 48 24.85 -0.88 -2.61
CA ASN A 48 25.51 -1.87 -3.45
C ASN A 48 26.16 -1.21 -4.67
N TYR A 49 25.49 -0.24 -5.30
CA TYR A 49 26.06 0.52 -6.41
C TYR A 49 27.33 1.25 -5.98
N TYR A 50 27.32 1.97 -4.85
CA TYR A 50 28.50 2.67 -4.33
C TYR A 50 29.63 1.69 -4.01
N LYS A 51 29.35 0.59 -3.30
CA LYS A 51 30.35 -0.44 -2.96
C LYS A 51 31.00 -1.03 -4.21
N ASN A 52 30.19 -1.49 -5.16
CA ASN A 52 30.67 -2.10 -6.41
C ASN A 52 31.47 -1.10 -7.25
N THR A 53 31.03 0.16 -7.29
CA THR A 53 31.74 1.23 -8.03
C THR A 53 33.09 1.52 -7.41
N ILE A 54 33.16 1.68 -6.09
CA ILE A 54 34.41 1.92 -5.36
C ILE A 54 35.35 0.73 -5.49
N GLU A 55 34.86 -0.49 -5.34
CA GLU A 55 35.64 -1.71 -5.52
C GLU A 55 36.21 -1.81 -6.93
N GLY A 56 35.37 -1.59 -7.95
CA GLY A 56 35.79 -1.58 -9.35
C GLY A 56 36.85 -0.52 -9.64
N LEU A 57 36.67 0.70 -9.12
CA LEU A 57 37.67 1.77 -9.26
C LEU A 57 38.97 1.44 -8.53
N THR A 58 38.89 0.91 -7.30
CA THR A 58 40.07 0.55 -6.51
C THR A 58 40.88 -0.53 -7.25
N ASN A 59 40.21 -1.56 -7.76
CA ASN A 59 40.83 -2.62 -8.54
C ASN A 59 41.46 -2.08 -9.83
N ALA A 60 40.79 -1.18 -10.53
CA ALA A 60 41.31 -0.55 -11.74
C ALA A 60 42.60 0.24 -11.46
N VAL A 61 42.61 1.07 -10.41
CA VAL A 61 43.79 1.86 -10.05
C VAL A 61 44.91 0.97 -9.51
N SER A 62 44.62 -0.07 -8.72
CA SER A 62 45.65 -1.02 -8.26
C SER A 62 46.27 -1.80 -9.42
N LYS A 63 45.48 -2.24 -10.39
CA LYS A 63 45.97 -2.92 -11.61
C LYS A 63 46.82 -1.98 -12.48
N LEU A 64 46.44 -0.71 -12.56
CA LEU A 64 47.23 0.30 -13.23
C LEU A 64 48.57 0.53 -12.50
N SER A 65 48.54 0.68 -11.18
CA SER A 65 49.73 0.85 -10.35
C SER A 65 50.72 -0.29 -10.51
N SER A 66 50.25 -1.55 -10.66
CA SER A 66 51.14 -2.70 -10.82
C SER A 66 51.86 -2.79 -12.16
N LEU A 67 51.47 -1.97 -13.16
CA LEU A 67 52.21 -1.86 -14.43
C LEU A 67 53.50 -1.04 -14.28
N PHE A 68 53.67 -0.31 -13.17
CA PHE A 68 54.83 0.53 -12.93
C PHE A 68 55.79 -0.14 -11.94
N ASP A 69 57.03 -0.36 -12.39
CA ASP A 69 58.14 -0.79 -11.55
C ASP A 69 58.65 0.39 -10.70
N PRO A 70 58.65 0.31 -9.36
CA PRO A 70 59.13 1.39 -8.50
C PRO A 70 60.60 1.79 -8.74
N SER A 71 61.38 0.91 -9.37
CA SER A 71 62.80 1.13 -9.68
C SER A 71 63.06 1.77 -11.06
N LYS A 72 62.00 2.05 -11.84
CA LYS A 72 62.09 2.65 -13.18
C LYS A 72 61.35 3.97 -13.26
N GLU A 73 61.94 4.95 -13.93
CA GLU A 73 61.25 6.17 -14.31
C GLU A 73 60.34 5.92 -15.51
N TYR A 74 59.07 6.32 -15.38
CA TYR A 74 58.09 6.30 -16.46
C TYR A 74 57.74 7.73 -16.81
N GLU A 75 58.13 8.18 -18.01
CA GLU A 75 57.98 9.58 -18.40
C GLU A 75 56.57 9.90 -18.92
N GLN A 76 55.85 8.95 -19.53
CA GLN A 76 54.57 9.23 -20.19
C GLN A 76 53.60 8.03 -20.17
N LEU A 77 52.31 8.32 -20.01
CA LEU A 77 51.20 7.38 -20.20
C LEU A 77 50.06 8.05 -20.96
N GLN A 78 49.47 7.37 -21.95
CA GLN A 78 48.27 7.86 -22.63
C GLN A 78 47.03 7.60 -21.78
N LEU A 79 46.18 8.61 -21.55
CA LEU A 79 44.95 8.46 -20.74
C LEU A 79 44.05 7.34 -21.27
N SER A 80 44.05 7.10 -22.58
CA SER A 80 43.25 6.06 -23.21
C SER A 80 43.61 4.63 -22.79
N SER A 81 44.82 4.40 -22.29
CA SER A 81 45.19 3.07 -21.75
C SER A 81 44.42 2.73 -20.48
N LEU A 82 43.76 3.71 -19.84
CA LEU A 82 42.98 3.53 -18.61
C LEU A 82 41.55 3.01 -18.87
N PHE A 83 41.02 3.14 -20.09
CA PHE A 83 39.59 2.93 -20.34
C PHE A 83 39.13 1.48 -20.25
N ASN A 84 40.05 0.54 -20.46
CA ASN A 84 39.74 -0.89 -20.51
C ASN A 84 39.56 -1.51 -19.12
N ASP A 85 40.12 -0.88 -18.08
CA ASP A 85 40.15 -1.44 -16.74
C ASP A 85 39.15 -0.77 -15.77
N LEU A 86 38.43 0.26 -16.24
CA LEU A 86 37.47 1.01 -15.43
C LEU A 86 36.04 0.47 -15.56
N PRO A 87 35.19 0.65 -14.52
CA PRO A 87 33.75 0.41 -14.62
C PRO A 87 33.15 1.16 -15.82
N VAL A 88 32.14 0.55 -16.47
CA VAL A 88 31.54 1.02 -17.75
C VAL A 88 31.17 2.51 -17.71
N ASP A 89 30.58 2.98 -16.62
CA ASP A 89 30.16 4.38 -16.49
C ASP A 89 31.34 5.35 -16.42
N PHE A 90 32.43 4.98 -15.74
CA PHE A 90 33.66 5.77 -15.68
C PHE A 90 34.44 5.73 -16.99
N SER A 91 34.46 4.58 -17.65
CA SER A 91 35.00 4.41 -19.00
C SER A 91 34.34 5.37 -19.99
N LYS A 92 33.02 5.56 -19.88
CA LYS A 92 32.28 6.52 -20.71
C LYS A 92 32.69 7.97 -20.42
N ILE A 93 32.71 8.38 -19.14
CA ILE A 93 33.12 9.74 -18.74
C ILE A 93 34.53 10.05 -19.24
N LEU A 94 35.47 9.12 -19.07
CA LEU A 94 36.86 9.33 -19.47
C LEU A 94 37.06 9.32 -20.99
N LYS A 95 36.27 8.54 -21.73
CA LYS A 95 36.20 8.65 -23.20
C LYS A 95 35.70 10.03 -23.63
N ASP A 96 34.65 10.55 -22.99
CA ASP A 96 34.11 11.88 -23.29
C ASP A 96 35.15 12.97 -23.00
N VAL A 97 35.86 12.88 -21.87
CA VAL A 97 36.96 13.78 -21.51
C VAL A 97 38.10 13.72 -22.53
N ASN A 98 38.50 12.52 -22.96
CA ASN A 98 39.56 12.36 -23.96
C ASN A 98 39.15 12.84 -25.36
N ASN A 99 37.87 12.70 -25.71
CA ASN A 99 37.33 13.28 -26.94
C ASN A 99 37.31 14.82 -26.88
N LEU A 100 36.98 15.39 -25.71
CA LEU A 100 36.89 16.84 -25.50
C LEU A 100 38.27 17.50 -25.47
N LEU A 101 39.24 16.89 -24.79
CA LEU A 101 40.57 17.46 -24.55
C LEU A 101 41.61 17.06 -25.61
N GLY A 102 41.27 16.13 -26.51
CA GLY A 102 42.25 15.47 -27.38
C GLY A 102 43.09 14.43 -26.61
N SER A 103 44.13 13.87 -27.24
CA SER A 103 44.98 12.86 -26.60
C SER A 103 45.68 13.44 -25.36
N VAL A 104 45.26 13.03 -24.17
CA VAL A 104 45.86 13.48 -22.91
C VAL A 104 47.04 12.57 -22.55
N THR A 105 48.23 13.14 -22.49
CA THR A 105 49.45 12.46 -22.02
C THR A 105 49.75 12.81 -20.57
N ILE A 106 49.84 11.80 -19.71
CA ILE A 106 50.20 11.93 -18.30
C ILE A 106 51.72 11.85 -18.16
N LYS A 107 52.37 12.95 -17.75
CA LYS A 107 53.85 13.06 -17.65
C LYS A 107 54.47 12.40 -16.41
N LYS A 108 53.65 12.05 -15.40
CA LYS A 108 54.09 11.41 -14.16
C LYS A 108 53.07 10.35 -13.75
N PRO A 109 53.13 9.16 -14.38
CA PRO A 109 52.09 8.15 -14.24
C PRO A 109 51.96 7.63 -12.81
N VAL A 110 53.09 7.47 -12.11
CA VAL A 110 53.16 7.00 -10.72
C VAL A 110 52.51 8.00 -9.77
N ASP A 111 52.94 9.27 -9.79
CA ASP A 111 52.33 10.35 -8.99
C ASP A 111 50.82 10.48 -9.24
N PHE A 112 50.40 10.29 -10.50
CA PHE A 112 48.99 10.32 -10.88
C PHE A 112 48.20 9.17 -10.25
N CYS A 113 48.73 7.94 -10.27
CA CYS A 113 48.11 6.79 -9.61
C CYS A 113 47.98 6.98 -8.09
N ASP A 114 48.99 7.58 -7.46
CA ASP A 114 48.96 7.89 -6.02
C ASP A 114 47.89 8.93 -5.69
N LEU A 115 47.75 9.96 -6.54
CA LEU A 115 46.68 10.95 -6.43
C LEU A 115 45.29 10.31 -6.59
N LEU A 116 45.12 9.35 -7.51
CA LEU A 116 43.89 8.60 -7.66
C LEU A 116 43.59 7.74 -6.43
N HIS A 117 44.57 6.99 -5.90
CA HIS A 117 44.40 6.21 -4.66
C HIS A 117 43.97 7.09 -3.49
N LYS A 118 44.59 8.25 -3.33
CA LYS A 118 44.24 9.22 -2.28
C LYS A 118 42.82 9.76 -2.46
N SER A 119 42.42 10.04 -3.71
CA SER A 119 41.08 10.53 -4.04
C SER A 119 40.00 9.47 -3.82
N LEU A 120 40.27 8.20 -4.13
CA LEU A 120 39.35 7.08 -3.88
C LEU A 120 39.10 6.85 -2.39
N LYS A 121 40.13 6.98 -1.54
CA LYS A 121 39.96 6.94 -0.07
C LYS A 121 39.04 8.05 0.43
N ASN A 122 39.10 9.23 -0.18
CA ASN A 122 38.17 10.32 0.17
C ASN A 122 36.74 10.01 -0.28
N ILE A 123 36.54 9.41 -1.47
CA ILE A 123 35.22 9.01 -1.99
C ILE A 123 34.58 7.92 -1.13
N GLN A 124 35.38 6.97 -0.62
CA GLN A 124 34.92 5.97 0.36
C GLN A 124 34.29 6.59 1.61
N ASN A 125 34.71 7.81 1.97
CA ASN A 125 34.20 8.55 3.12
C ASN A 125 33.05 9.51 2.77
N ILE A 126 32.61 9.61 1.50
CA ILE A 126 31.50 10.50 1.13
C ILE A 126 30.18 9.86 1.57
N TRP A 127 29.92 8.62 1.12
CA TRP A 127 28.69 7.88 1.46
C TRP A 127 28.69 7.36 2.90
N THR A 128 28.64 8.30 3.85
CA THR A 128 28.64 8.07 5.30
C THR A 128 27.27 7.63 5.81
N ASP A 129 27.23 7.09 7.03
CA ASP A 129 25.98 6.80 7.72
C ASP A 129 25.08 8.04 7.87
N ASN A 130 25.66 9.25 7.92
CA ASN A 130 24.89 10.50 7.98
C ASN A 130 24.18 10.80 6.65
N GLU A 131 24.90 10.71 5.51
CA GLU A 131 24.29 10.90 4.18
C GLU A 131 23.21 9.87 3.88
N LYS A 132 23.42 8.62 4.32
CA LYS A 132 22.41 7.55 4.25
C LYS A 132 21.16 7.91 5.04
N SER A 133 21.32 8.39 6.28
CA SER A 133 20.20 8.78 7.14
C SER A 133 19.42 9.95 6.55
N GLU A 134 20.09 10.99 6.07
CA GLU A 134 19.44 12.14 5.44
C GLU A 134 18.72 11.76 4.14
N SER A 135 19.33 10.90 3.32
CA SER A 135 18.71 10.40 2.09
C SER A 135 17.46 9.58 2.40
N LYS A 136 17.54 8.71 3.42
CA LYS A 136 16.40 7.93 3.92
C LYS A 136 15.24 8.84 4.32
N GLU A 137 15.51 9.87 5.13
CA GLU A 137 14.49 10.81 5.61
C GLU A 137 13.85 11.58 4.45
N LYS A 138 14.66 12.09 3.50
CA LYS A 138 14.15 12.75 2.28
C LYS A 138 13.28 11.84 1.42
N MET A 139 13.66 10.56 1.27
CA MET A 139 12.86 9.56 0.56
C MET A 139 11.53 9.30 1.28
N PHE A 140 11.53 9.17 2.61
CA PHE A 140 10.31 9.05 3.40
C PHE A 140 9.40 10.25 3.18
N MET A 141 9.90 11.47 3.39
CA MET A 141 9.11 12.70 3.22
C MET A 141 8.51 12.82 1.81
N TYR A 142 9.30 12.54 0.77
CA TYR A 142 8.83 12.60 -0.62
C TYR A 142 7.73 11.57 -0.89
N LEU A 143 7.93 10.32 -0.46
CA LEU A 143 6.97 9.25 -0.66
C LEU A 143 5.70 9.47 0.16
N GLU A 144 5.82 9.89 1.42
CA GLU A 144 4.68 10.27 2.25
C GLU A 144 3.90 11.41 1.60
N ALA A 145 4.54 12.50 1.16
CA ALA A 145 3.83 13.60 0.50
C ALA A 145 3.13 13.16 -0.80
N LYS A 146 3.82 12.38 -1.64
CA LYS A 146 3.28 11.90 -2.93
C LYS A 146 2.15 10.90 -2.75
N LEU A 147 2.28 10.00 -1.78
CA LEU A 147 1.30 8.95 -1.52
C LEU A 147 0.14 9.46 -0.68
N VAL A 148 0.34 10.40 0.26
CA VAL A 148 -0.76 11.10 0.94
C VAL A 148 -1.59 11.89 -0.08
N TYR A 149 -0.96 12.47 -1.11
CA TYR A 149 -1.68 13.12 -2.21
C TYR A 149 -2.50 12.12 -3.05
N TRP A 150 -1.99 10.91 -3.29
CA TRP A 150 -2.70 9.86 -4.05
C TRP A 150 -3.75 9.12 -3.21
N ASN A 151 -3.54 9.04 -1.91
CA ASN A 151 -4.32 8.24 -0.96
C ASN A 151 -5.23 9.08 -0.07
N LYS A 152 -5.51 10.34 -0.45
CA LYS A 152 -6.62 11.08 0.14
C LYS A 152 -7.93 10.43 -0.32
N ILE A 153 -8.25 9.39 0.42
CA ILE A 153 -9.55 8.77 0.64
C ILE A 153 -9.99 7.96 -0.57
N GLY A 154 -9.70 6.66 -0.56
CA GLY A 154 -10.36 5.71 -1.45
C GLY A 154 -11.88 5.84 -1.37
N CYS A 155 -12.57 5.26 -2.33
CA CYS A 155 -13.96 5.56 -2.64
C CYS A 155 -14.84 5.99 -1.45
N SER A 156 -15.44 7.17 -1.55
CA SER A 156 -16.42 7.64 -0.56
C SER A 156 -17.78 6.95 -0.68
N ALA A 157 -18.03 6.25 -1.79
CA ALA A 157 -19.29 5.55 -2.03
C ALA A 157 -19.52 4.42 -1.00
N ARG A 158 -20.79 4.24 -0.64
CA ARG A 158 -21.24 3.20 0.28
C ARG A 158 -22.29 2.34 -0.38
N CYS A 159 -22.31 1.06 -0.02
CA CYS A 159 -23.31 0.12 -0.47
C CYS A 159 -24.69 0.69 -0.16
N PRO A 160 -25.62 0.80 -1.13
CA PRO A 160 -26.91 1.43 -0.92
C PRO A 160 -27.84 0.65 0.03
N LEU A 161 -27.46 -0.58 0.42
CA LEU A 161 -28.26 -1.44 1.27
C LEU A 161 -27.71 -1.54 2.71
N CYS A 162 -26.43 -1.89 2.88
CA CYS A 162 -25.81 -2.04 4.22
C CYS A 162 -24.86 -0.90 4.59
N SER A 163 -24.70 0.11 3.72
CA SER A 163 -23.77 1.23 3.93
C SER A 163 -22.29 0.85 4.06
N SER A 164 -21.90 -0.41 3.77
CA SER A 164 -20.48 -0.81 3.73
C SER A 164 -19.70 0.09 2.77
N LYS A 165 -18.53 0.56 3.21
CA LYS A 165 -17.65 1.42 2.42
C LYS A 165 -17.06 0.66 1.23
N CYS A 166 -17.06 1.29 0.04
CA CYS A 166 -16.42 0.75 -1.14
C CYS A 166 -14.90 0.57 -0.92
N GLU A 167 -14.38 -0.56 -1.40
CA GLU A 167 -13.00 -0.99 -1.13
C GLU A 167 -12.00 -0.52 -2.20
N LEU A 168 -12.48 0.19 -3.23
CA LEU A 168 -11.63 0.64 -4.33
C LEU A 168 -10.81 1.89 -3.94
N PRO A 169 -9.56 1.98 -4.42
CA PRO A 169 -8.55 2.90 -3.86
C PRO A 169 -8.73 4.36 -4.26
N ASP A 170 -9.54 4.67 -5.27
CA ASP A 170 -9.73 6.01 -5.82
C ASP A 170 -11.22 6.36 -6.00
N ASP A 171 -11.58 7.64 -6.03
CA ASP A 171 -12.98 8.10 -6.23
C ASP A 171 -13.42 8.14 -7.71
N GLY A 172 -12.55 7.74 -8.65
CA GLY A 172 -12.76 7.88 -10.10
C GLY A 172 -13.34 6.66 -10.82
N HIS A 173 -13.52 5.53 -10.13
CA HIS A 173 -14.04 4.33 -10.76
C HIS A 173 -15.55 4.38 -11.00
N THR A 174 -15.98 3.78 -12.10
CA THR A 174 -17.38 3.78 -12.54
C THR A 174 -18.22 2.67 -11.90
N LYS A 175 -17.57 1.69 -11.26
CA LYS A 175 -18.22 0.53 -10.63
C LYS A 175 -17.72 0.35 -9.21
N HIS A 176 -18.61 0.51 -8.25
CA HIS A 176 -18.27 0.34 -6.84
C HIS A 176 -18.29 -1.14 -6.46
N GLN A 177 -17.41 -1.50 -5.53
CA GLN A 177 -17.29 -2.87 -5.05
C GLN A 177 -17.10 -2.89 -3.53
N VAL A 178 -17.74 -3.88 -2.91
CA VAL A 178 -17.54 -4.28 -1.52
C VAL A 178 -17.51 -5.80 -1.50
N SER A 179 -16.46 -6.39 -0.95
CA SER A 179 -16.39 -7.84 -0.78
C SER A 179 -17.15 -8.32 0.46
N LYS A 180 -17.28 -7.47 1.49
CA LYS A 180 -17.91 -7.81 2.77
C LYS A 180 -19.14 -6.95 3.04
N HIS A 181 -20.31 -7.54 2.77
CA HIS A 181 -21.59 -6.90 3.05
C HIS A 181 -22.00 -7.11 4.51
N LEU A 182 -22.64 -6.12 5.10
CA LEU A 182 -23.06 -6.18 6.50
C LEU A 182 -24.56 -6.48 6.60
N LEU A 183 -25.02 -6.81 7.81
CA LEU A 183 -26.45 -6.73 8.12
C LEU A 183 -26.88 -5.27 8.00
N SER A 184 -28.02 -5.04 7.36
CA SER A 184 -28.53 -3.68 7.19
C SER A 184 -28.75 -2.97 8.54
N ALA A 185 -29.14 -3.74 9.57
CA ALA A 185 -29.28 -3.27 10.95
C ALA A 185 -28.00 -2.67 11.56
N PHE A 186 -26.80 -3.02 11.07
CA PHE A 186 -25.55 -2.40 11.54
C PHE A 186 -25.44 -0.91 11.20
N SER A 187 -26.21 -0.45 10.20
CA SER A 187 -26.35 0.95 9.83
C SER A 187 -27.63 1.59 10.38
N GLY A 188 -28.23 0.97 11.40
CA GLY A 188 -29.46 1.44 12.04
C GLY A 188 -30.74 1.17 11.25
N PHE A 189 -30.67 0.39 10.16
CA PHE A 189 -31.87 0.11 9.38
C PHE A 189 -32.83 -0.83 10.14
N ARG A 190 -34.06 -0.35 10.30
CA ARG A 190 -35.12 -0.99 11.07
C ARG A 190 -36.47 -0.75 10.43
N ASP A 191 -37.42 -1.63 10.72
CA ASP A 191 -38.81 -1.42 10.33
C ASP A 191 -39.40 -0.21 11.08
N VAL A 192 -40.01 0.71 10.33
CA VAL A 192 -40.50 2.00 10.88
C VAL A 192 -41.61 1.80 11.92
N LYS A 193 -42.44 0.77 11.76
CA LYS A 193 -43.62 0.54 12.63
C LYS A 193 -43.24 -0.22 13.89
N THR A 194 -42.53 -1.33 13.73
CA THR A 194 -42.18 -2.25 14.81
C THR A 194 -40.87 -1.89 15.50
N ARG A 195 -40.05 -1.03 14.87
CA ARG A 195 -38.67 -0.68 15.31
C ARG A 195 -37.72 -1.88 15.34
N PHE A 196 -38.11 -3.01 14.76
CA PHE A 196 -37.29 -4.21 14.70
C PHE A 196 -36.11 -4.04 13.73
N PRO A 197 -34.91 -4.54 14.08
CA PRO A 197 -33.75 -4.50 13.20
C PRO A 197 -33.99 -5.27 11.89
N THR A 198 -33.51 -4.72 10.79
CA THR A 198 -33.53 -5.41 9.49
C THR A 198 -32.32 -6.34 9.40
N LEU A 199 -32.50 -7.60 9.83
CA LEU A 199 -31.45 -8.63 9.85
C LEU A 199 -31.25 -9.32 8.48
N ILE A 200 -31.32 -8.54 7.41
CA ILE A 200 -31.12 -8.98 6.02
C ILE A 200 -29.71 -8.58 5.59
N ILE A 201 -28.96 -9.54 5.06
CA ILE A 201 -27.66 -9.30 4.41
C ILE A 201 -27.90 -8.98 2.95
N CYS A 202 -27.22 -7.95 2.43
CA CYS A 202 -27.46 -7.40 1.10
C CYS A 202 -27.39 -8.42 -0.04
N THR A 203 -26.50 -9.39 0.09
CA THR A 203 -26.20 -10.39 -0.94
C THR A 203 -27.08 -11.64 -0.83
N GLU A 204 -27.89 -11.78 0.22
CA GLU A 204 -28.71 -12.97 0.43
C GLU A 204 -29.96 -12.95 -0.48
N ASP A 205 -30.49 -14.13 -0.83
CA ASP A 205 -31.68 -14.26 -1.69
C ASP A 205 -32.88 -13.44 -1.22
N LYS A 206 -33.05 -13.31 0.09
CA LYS A 206 -34.11 -12.52 0.69
C LYS A 206 -34.02 -11.05 0.28
N SER A 207 -32.82 -10.49 0.13
CA SER A 207 -32.59 -9.12 -0.34
C SER A 207 -33.07 -8.95 -1.78
N TYR A 208 -32.75 -9.91 -2.66
CA TYR A 208 -33.18 -9.90 -4.06
C TYR A 208 -34.70 -10.01 -4.23
N ASN A 209 -35.35 -10.80 -3.37
CA ASN A 209 -36.79 -11.02 -3.39
C ASN A 209 -37.58 -9.94 -2.62
N SER A 210 -36.88 -9.06 -1.89
CA SER A 210 -37.50 -7.94 -1.17
C SER A 210 -37.71 -6.74 -2.07
N LYS A 211 -38.59 -5.83 -1.64
CA LYS A 211 -38.77 -4.53 -2.30
C LYS A 211 -38.02 -3.45 -1.53
N TRP A 212 -37.31 -2.60 -2.26
CA TRP A 212 -36.47 -1.54 -1.73
C TRP A 212 -37.02 -0.18 -2.18
N GLY A 213 -37.13 0.74 -1.23
CA GLY A 213 -37.61 2.10 -1.45
C GLY A 213 -36.46 3.10 -1.44
N CYS A 214 -36.61 4.18 -2.21
CA CYS A 214 -35.78 5.37 -2.09
C CYS A 214 -36.65 6.53 -1.58
N ASP A 215 -36.13 7.32 -0.64
CA ASP A 215 -36.85 8.48 -0.07
C ASP A 215 -37.27 9.52 -1.12
N LYS A 216 -36.64 9.49 -2.30
CA LYS A 216 -36.90 10.44 -3.39
C LYS A 216 -38.29 10.33 -4.00
N ASP A 217 -38.88 9.14 -4.08
CA ASP A 217 -40.15 8.95 -4.78
C ASP A 217 -41.09 7.90 -4.17
N SER A 218 -40.76 7.34 -2.99
CA SER A 218 -41.61 6.35 -2.28
C SER A 218 -41.97 5.11 -3.11
N ILE A 219 -41.25 4.82 -4.19
CA ILE A 219 -41.48 3.65 -5.03
C ILE A 219 -40.66 2.49 -4.49
N TYR A 220 -41.32 1.35 -4.27
CA TYR A 220 -40.70 0.11 -3.83
C TYR A 220 -40.48 -0.84 -5.00
N LEU A 221 -39.21 -1.06 -5.37
CA LEU A 221 -38.81 -1.88 -6.52
C LEU A 221 -38.05 -3.14 -6.09
N PRO A 222 -38.09 -4.24 -6.86
CA PRO A 222 -37.15 -5.35 -6.70
C PRO A 222 -35.70 -4.86 -6.76
N LEU A 223 -34.79 -5.57 -6.08
CA LEU A 223 -33.41 -5.09 -5.88
C LEU A 223 -32.70 -4.66 -7.17
N THR A 224 -32.77 -5.48 -8.22
CA THR A 224 -32.09 -5.17 -9.50
C THR A 224 -32.65 -3.91 -10.15
N GLU A 225 -33.97 -3.71 -10.11
CA GLU A 225 -34.61 -2.51 -10.66
C GLU A 225 -34.30 -1.27 -9.81
N PHE A 226 -34.33 -1.43 -8.48
CA PHE A 226 -33.93 -0.39 -7.53
C PHE A 226 -32.49 0.09 -7.79
N LEU A 227 -31.53 -0.83 -7.88
CA LEU A 227 -30.13 -0.49 -8.15
C LEU A 227 -29.97 0.12 -9.55
N SER A 228 -30.63 -0.42 -10.57
CA SER A 228 -30.57 0.14 -11.93
C SER A 228 -31.06 1.58 -11.98
N LYS A 229 -32.11 1.91 -11.22
CA LYS A 229 -32.72 3.24 -11.20
C LYS A 229 -31.95 4.25 -10.37
N TYR A 230 -31.51 3.89 -9.16
CA TYR A 230 -30.95 4.87 -8.20
C TYR A 230 -29.44 4.73 -7.97
N HIS A 231 -28.86 3.55 -8.22
CA HIS A 231 -27.47 3.21 -7.89
C HIS A 231 -26.80 2.35 -8.99
N PRO A 232 -26.81 2.78 -10.26
CA PRO A 232 -26.38 1.92 -11.38
C PRO A 232 -24.89 1.53 -11.31
N SER A 233 -24.05 2.34 -10.65
CA SER A 233 -22.63 2.04 -10.44
C SER A 233 -22.39 0.85 -9.48
N TRP A 234 -23.42 0.33 -8.82
CA TRP A 234 -23.34 -0.88 -8.00
C TRP A 234 -23.74 -2.15 -8.75
N LEU A 235 -23.97 -2.07 -10.06
CA LEU A 235 -24.28 -3.23 -10.90
C LEU A 235 -23.04 -3.76 -11.65
N PRO A 236 -22.87 -5.09 -11.75
CA PRO A 236 -23.72 -6.14 -11.17
C PRO A 236 -23.55 -6.25 -9.65
N PHE A 237 -24.67 -6.51 -8.95
CA PHE A 237 -24.66 -6.65 -7.49
C PHE A 237 -24.40 -8.11 -7.10
N PRO A 238 -23.52 -8.39 -6.11
CA PRO A 238 -23.16 -9.75 -5.73
C PRO A 238 -24.29 -10.48 -5.02
N ARG A 239 -24.45 -11.76 -5.35
CA ARG A 239 -25.40 -12.68 -4.72
C ARG A 239 -24.62 -13.79 -4.02
N SER A 240 -24.81 -13.92 -2.70
CA SER A 240 -24.18 -14.97 -1.88
C SER A 240 -24.91 -16.29 -2.06
N GLU A 241 -24.18 -17.39 -2.00
CA GLU A 241 -24.81 -18.71 -1.89
C GLU A 241 -25.44 -18.91 -0.49
N PRO A 242 -26.55 -19.65 -0.35
CA PRO A 242 -27.23 -19.82 0.95
C PRO A 242 -26.39 -20.50 2.05
N SER A 243 -25.34 -21.24 1.68
CA SER A 243 -24.38 -21.91 2.58
C SER A 243 -23.24 -21.01 3.04
N ASP A 244 -23.23 -19.75 2.60
CA ASP A 244 -22.09 -18.84 2.74
C ASP A 244 -21.74 -18.58 4.21
N GLU A 245 -20.48 -18.87 4.54
CA GLU A 245 -19.89 -18.65 5.85
C GLU A 245 -19.98 -17.17 6.27
N HIS A 246 -20.00 -16.26 5.28
CA HIS A 246 -20.26 -14.85 5.49
C HIS A 246 -21.56 -14.58 6.25
N ILE A 247 -22.64 -15.28 5.92
CA ILE A 247 -23.95 -15.09 6.57
C ILE A 247 -23.87 -15.48 8.05
N LYS A 248 -23.24 -16.61 8.36
CA LYS A 248 -23.05 -17.04 9.75
C LYS A 248 -22.22 -16.04 10.54
N LYS A 249 -21.13 -15.53 9.94
CA LYS A 249 -20.28 -14.50 10.54
C LYS A 249 -21.06 -13.25 10.89
N MET A 250 -21.82 -12.69 9.94
CA MET A 250 -22.61 -11.47 10.18
C MET A 250 -23.64 -11.65 11.30
N ARG A 251 -24.31 -12.81 11.34
CA ARG A 251 -25.27 -13.13 12.41
C ARG A 251 -24.60 -13.32 13.77
N ALA A 252 -23.39 -13.88 13.81
CA ALA A 252 -22.59 -13.97 15.03
C ALA A 252 -22.17 -12.59 15.54
N ILE A 253 -21.74 -11.70 14.65
CA ILE A 253 -21.42 -10.31 14.99
C ILE A 253 -22.65 -9.61 15.55
N TRP A 254 -23.80 -9.71 14.88
CA TRP A 254 -25.04 -9.15 15.41
C TRP A 254 -25.37 -9.70 16.78
N TRP A 255 -25.30 -11.02 16.98
CA TRP A 255 -25.56 -11.60 18.29
C TRP A 255 -24.70 -11.00 19.41
N LYS A 256 -23.43 -10.70 19.11
CA LYS A 256 -22.50 -10.08 20.07
C LYS A 256 -22.74 -8.58 20.28
N LEU A 257 -23.23 -7.87 19.28
CA LEU A 257 -23.38 -6.41 19.30
C LEU A 257 -24.85 -5.94 19.37
N LYS A 258 -25.83 -6.84 19.41
CA LYS A 258 -27.24 -6.48 19.28
C LYS A 258 -27.70 -5.51 20.36
N ASP A 259 -27.22 -5.66 21.61
CA ASP A 259 -27.66 -4.81 22.72
C ASP A 259 -27.14 -3.38 22.53
N GLU A 260 -25.85 -3.21 22.22
CA GLU A 260 -25.24 -1.90 21.92
C GLU A 260 -25.86 -1.24 20.68
N LEU A 261 -26.07 -2.00 19.60
CA LEU A 261 -26.65 -1.48 18.36
C LEU A 261 -28.14 -1.15 18.52
N CYS A 262 -28.88 -1.94 19.29
CA CYS A 262 -30.28 -1.65 19.57
C CYS A 262 -30.42 -0.39 20.42
N GLU A 263 -29.54 -0.18 21.39
CA GLU A 263 -29.50 1.07 22.14
C GLU A 263 -29.17 2.26 21.23
N GLU A 264 -28.05 2.19 20.50
CA GLU A 264 -27.53 3.27 19.65
C GLU A 264 -28.55 3.73 18.59
N TYR A 265 -29.15 2.79 17.86
CA TYR A 265 -30.13 3.10 16.81
C TYR A 265 -31.58 3.03 17.31
N SER A 266 -31.76 2.92 18.62
CA SER A 266 -33.05 2.83 19.29
C SER A 266 -33.96 1.73 18.71
N MET A 267 -33.42 0.57 18.35
CA MET A 267 -34.15 -0.59 17.82
C MET A 267 -34.75 -1.43 18.96
N ILE A 268 -35.76 -2.25 18.62
CA ILE A 268 -36.31 -3.25 19.54
C ILE A 268 -35.76 -4.61 19.11
N ASP A 269 -34.97 -5.24 19.97
CA ASP A 269 -34.42 -6.57 19.70
C ASP A 269 -35.55 -7.60 19.55
N ASN A 270 -35.65 -8.18 18.36
CA ASN A 270 -36.55 -9.28 18.03
C ASN A 270 -35.77 -10.49 17.50
N THR A 271 -34.47 -10.57 17.81
CA THR A 271 -33.59 -11.66 17.35
C THR A 271 -34.10 -12.99 17.87
N ASP A 272 -34.20 -13.98 17.00
CA ASP A 272 -34.58 -15.35 17.36
C ASP A 272 -33.66 -15.88 18.49
N PRO A 273 -34.20 -16.25 19.66
CA PRO A 273 -33.41 -16.75 20.79
C PRO A 273 -32.51 -17.95 20.44
N LEU A 274 -32.87 -18.73 19.42
CA LEU A 274 -32.06 -19.85 18.93
C LEU A 274 -30.71 -19.40 18.35
N TRP A 275 -30.55 -18.12 18.00
CA TRP A 275 -29.28 -17.56 17.54
C TRP A 275 -28.19 -17.64 18.59
N LYS A 276 -28.55 -17.64 19.89
CA LYS A 276 -27.58 -17.87 20.97
C LYS A 276 -26.83 -19.18 20.78
N PHE A 277 -27.56 -20.26 20.52
CA PHE A 277 -26.99 -21.60 20.35
C PHE A 277 -26.26 -21.73 19.01
N LYS A 278 -26.79 -21.10 17.96
CA LYS A 278 -26.23 -21.18 16.59
C LYS A 278 -24.96 -20.36 16.40
N TYR A 279 -24.87 -19.19 17.04
CA TYR A 279 -23.85 -18.18 16.73
C TYR A 279 -23.11 -17.63 17.94
N GLY A 280 -23.64 -17.79 19.16
CA GLY A 280 -23.10 -17.15 20.36
C GLY A 280 -21.66 -17.58 20.72
N ASN A 281 -21.25 -18.77 20.30
CA ASN A 281 -19.92 -19.32 20.56
C ASN A 281 -18.92 -19.11 19.40
N LEU A 282 -19.32 -18.47 18.30
CA LEU A 282 -18.46 -18.30 17.12
C LEU A 282 -17.45 -17.14 17.25
N ILE A 283 -17.66 -16.25 18.23
CA ILE A 283 -16.78 -15.11 18.51
C ILE A 283 -16.44 -15.18 20.00
N SER A 284 -15.17 -15.40 20.31
CA SER A 284 -14.63 -15.29 21.68
C SER A 284 -14.70 -13.84 22.16
N GLU A 285 -14.88 -13.64 23.47
CA GLU A 285 -14.78 -12.31 24.10
C GLU A 285 -13.40 -11.68 23.94
#